data_AF-A0A1I3GXG9-F1
#
_entry.id   AF-A0A1I3GXG9-F1
#
_cell.length_a   1.000
_cell.length_b   1.000
_cell.length_c   1.000
_cell.angle_alpha   90.00
_cell.angle_beta   90.00
_cell.angle_gamma   90.00
#
_symmetry.space_group_name_H-M   'P 1'
#
loop_
_entity.id
_entity.type
_entity.pdbx_description
1 polymer ?
#
loop_
_entity_poly.entity_id
_entity_poly.type
_entity_poly.pdbx_seq_one_letter_code
_entity_poly.pdbx_strand_id
1 'polypeptide(L)'
;MSDWGTVVFLYDYEWDFKWDFWNEEGEAEREKTQGIIVKHYKASGISGIVKHAYYGMRYFMERFDHSSLDLYDHYRTGRTSNLTEIKTAFDVFMDQGIIDLGVDSVEHVIKNWGRNKKRYEEKPSELKYDLFAGDGTDGYFYIYFSGKPETGYSLKYTYVLGHDLHDIQHAFKNACGRESDYKNNIEEIDKAIKFFEENGTLITAEKDVKYIENRGTTIVQQAMERN
;
A
#
# COMPACT_ATOMS: atom_id res chain seq x y z
N MET A 1 22.47 -10.00 -8.18
CA MET A 1 21.70 -8.74 -8.06
C MET A 1 20.53 -9.07 -7.18
N SER A 2 20.13 -8.14 -6.32
CA SER A 2 19.22 -8.42 -5.23
C SER A 2 17.79 -8.33 -5.77
N ASP A 3 17.09 -9.46 -5.83
CA ASP A 3 15.78 -9.60 -6.49
C ASP A 3 14.62 -9.02 -5.66
N TRP A 4 14.84 -7.88 -4.99
CA TRP A 4 13.89 -7.29 -4.06
C TRP A 4 13.00 -6.27 -4.73
N GLY A 5 11.72 -6.31 -4.34
CA GLY A 5 10.68 -5.46 -4.85
C GLY A 5 9.94 -4.76 -3.72
N THR A 6 9.46 -3.54 -3.95
CA THR A 6 8.68 -2.81 -2.94
C THR A 6 7.32 -2.40 -3.48
N VAL A 7 6.27 -2.60 -2.70
CA VAL A 7 4.96 -1.96 -2.92
C VAL A 7 4.81 -0.84 -1.90
N VAL A 8 4.56 0.38 -2.40
CA VAL A 8 4.20 1.55 -1.60
C VAL A 8 2.77 1.93 -1.95
N PHE A 9 1.85 1.76 -1.01
CA PHE A 9 0.45 2.09 -1.21
C PHE A 9 -0.01 3.14 -0.20
N LEU A 10 -0.25 4.36 -0.68
CA LEU A 10 -0.89 5.43 0.07
C LEU A 10 -2.38 5.45 -0.27
N TYR A 11 -3.23 5.55 0.75
CA TYR A 11 -4.66 5.76 0.57
C TYR A 11 -5.16 6.93 1.42
N ASP A 12 -6.05 7.73 0.84
CA ASP A 12 -6.72 8.87 1.50
C ASP A 12 -8.15 9.01 0.93
N TYR A 13 -9.14 8.46 1.63
CA TYR A 13 -10.52 8.44 1.16
C TYR A 13 -11.53 8.82 2.25
N GLU A 14 -12.69 9.28 1.81
CA GLU A 14 -13.88 9.50 2.63
C GLU A 14 -14.90 8.39 2.37
N TRP A 15 -15.60 7.94 3.40
CA TRP A 15 -16.69 6.97 3.29
C TRP A 15 -17.83 7.35 4.25
N ASP A 16 -19.06 7.02 3.85
CA ASP A 16 -20.25 7.29 4.64
C ASP A 16 -20.54 6.07 5.52
N PHE A 17 -20.32 6.21 6.83
CA PHE A 17 -20.50 5.15 7.82
C PHE A 17 -21.90 5.23 8.46
N LYS A 18 -22.55 4.07 8.63
CA LYS A 18 -23.83 3.96 9.35
C LYS A 18 -23.67 2.98 10.53
N TRP A 19 -23.96 3.45 11.74
CA TRP A 19 -24.03 2.59 12.92
C TRP A 19 -25.33 1.79 12.91
N ASP A 20 -25.33 0.58 12.35
CA ASP A 20 -26.53 -0.27 12.26
C ASP A 20 -27.04 -0.81 13.62
N PHE A 21 -26.27 -0.64 14.70
CA PHE A 21 -26.55 -1.29 15.99
C PHE A 21 -27.53 -0.56 16.90
N TRP A 22 -27.73 0.76 16.75
CA TRP A 22 -28.62 1.54 17.61
C TRP A 22 -29.22 2.73 16.85
N ASN A 23 -30.19 2.47 15.97
CA ASN A 23 -31.42 3.27 15.71
C ASN A 23 -31.89 3.15 14.25
N GLU A 24 -33.21 3.08 14.11
CA GLU A 24 -33.95 3.36 12.89
C GLU A 24 -33.48 4.71 12.29
N GLU A 25 -33.18 4.73 10.99
CA GLU A 25 -32.78 5.94 10.22
C GLU A 25 -31.59 6.75 10.79
N GLY A 26 -30.51 6.09 11.22
CA GLY A 26 -29.26 6.80 11.54
C GLY A 26 -28.73 7.64 10.37
N GLU A 27 -28.42 8.92 10.63
CA GLU A 27 -27.67 9.77 9.69
C GLU A 27 -26.32 9.12 9.38
N ALA A 28 -25.95 9.06 8.10
CA ALA A 28 -24.63 8.58 7.73
C ALA A 28 -23.58 9.60 8.17
N GLU A 29 -22.63 9.19 9.01
CA GLU A 29 -21.50 10.03 9.39
C GLU A 29 -20.39 9.87 8.36
N ARG A 30 -19.86 10.98 7.87
CA ARG A 30 -18.72 10.95 6.95
C ARG A 30 -17.42 10.80 7.73
N GLU A 31 -16.74 9.69 7.49
CA GLU A 31 -15.43 9.42 8.04
C GLU A 31 -14.33 9.58 6.98
N LYS A 32 -13.17 10.06 7.41
CA LYS A 32 -11.97 10.12 6.59
C LYS A 32 -11.00 9.05 7.04
N THR A 33 -10.60 8.18 6.12
CA THR A 33 -9.60 7.13 6.34
C THR A 33 -8.35 7.44 5.52
N GLN A 34 -7.20 7.42 6.18
CA GLN A 34 -5.91 7.61 5.53
C GLN A 34 -4.88 6.64 6.11
N GLY A 35 -3.94 6.19 5.29
CA GLY A 35 -2.90 5.29 5.72
C GLY A 35 -1.87 5.02 4.63
N ILE A 36 -0.79 4.35 5.03
CA ILE A 36 0.25 3.92 4.11
C ILE A 36 0.69 2.49 4.42
N ILE A 37 0.98 1.75 3.36
CA ILE A 37 1.58 0.43 3.40
C ILE A 37 2.89 0.50 2.64
N VAL A 38 3.96 -0.01 3.27
CA VAL A 38 5.24 -0.21 2.59
C VAL A 38 5.72 -1.61 2.88
N LYS A 39 5.67 -2.46 1.85
CA LYS A 39 6.07 -3.87 1.95
C LYS A 39 7.19 -4.16 0.97
N HIS A 40 8.27 -4.70 1.48
CA HIS A 40 9.41 -5.20 0.72
C HIS A 40 9.31 -6.72 0.57
N TYR A 41 9.63 -7.22 -0.61
CA TYR A 41 9.57 -8.62 -1.00
C TYR A 41 10.95 -9.12 -1.37
N LYS A 42 11.24 -10.37 -1.01
CA LYS A 42 12.45 -11.07 -1.45
C LYS A 42 12.14 -11.85 -2.72
N ALA A 43 13.04 -11.78 -3.69
CA ALA A 43 13.03 -12.67 -4.86
C ALA A 43 11.72 -12.69 -5.68
N SER A 44 10.98 -11.58 -5.71
CA SER A 44 9.63 -11.55 -6.29
C SER A 44 9.59 -11.17 -7.77
N GLY A 45 10.64 -10.50 -8.27
CA GLY A 45 10.60 -9.87 -9.59
C GLY A 45 9.49 -8.81 -9.71
N ILE A 46 9.38 -8.17 -10.87
CA ILE A 46 8.31 -7.20 -11.13
C ILE A 46 6.93 -7.88 -11.19
N SER A 47 6.86 -9.11 -11.70
CA SER A 47 5.65 -9.93 -11.77
C SER A 47 5.04 -10.23 -10.41
N GLY A 48 5.84 -10.62 -9.42
CA GLY A 48 5.35 -10.76 -8.05
C GLY A 48 4.81 -9.44 -7.51
N ILE A 49 5.60 -8.36 -7.57
CA ILE A 49 5.21 -7.03 -7.06
C ILE A 49 3.87 -6.57 -7.65
N VAL A 50 3.71 -6.71 -8.98
CA VAL A 50 2.51 -6.28 -9.70
C VAL A 50 1.30 -7.15 -9.32
N LYS A 51 1.46 -8.47 -9.22
CA LYS A 51 0.38 -9.36 -8.75
C LYS A 51 -0.06 -9.00 -7.34
N HIS A 52 0.90 -8.80 -6.43
CA HIS A 52 0.59 -8.47 -5.05
C HIS A 52 -0.16 -7.14 -4.93
N ALA A 53 0.33 -6.11 -5.62
CA ALA A 53 -0.35 -4.83 -5.74
C ALA A 53 -1.77 -4.98 -6.30
N TYR A 54 -1.94 -5.74 -7.36
CA TYR A 54 -3.26 -5.98 -7.98
C TYR A 54 -4.26 -6.63 -7.02
N TYR A 55 -3.86 -7.70 -6.31
CA TYR A 55 -4.75 -8.39 -5.38
C TYR A 55 -5.15 -7.52 -4.19
N GLY A 56 -4.18 -6.81 -3.59
CA GLY A 56 -4.52 -5.90 -2.49
C GLY A 56 -5.36 -4.72 -2.93
N MET A 57 -5.11 -4.16 -4.12
CA MET A 57 -5.96 -3.09 -4.67
C MET A 57 -7.38 -3.55 -4.96
N ARG A 58 -7.56 -4.75 -5.53
CA ARG A 58 -8.89 -5.31 -5.74
C ARG A 58 -9.66 -5.50 -4.46
N TYR A 59 -9.02 -6.11 -3.46
CA TYR A 59 -9.65 -6.30 -2.16
C TYR A 59 -9.98 -4.96 -1.49
N PHE A 60 -9.08 -3.98 -1.57
CA PHE A 60 -9.29 -2.63 -1.05
C PHE A 60 -10.44 -1.90 -1.74
N MET A 61 -10.54 -1.99 -3.07
CA MET A 61 -11.62 -1.35 -3.83
C MET A 61 -12.97 -2.05 -3.61
N GLU A 62 -12.99 -3.39 -3.57
CA GLU A 62 -14.20 -4.15 -3.22
C GLU A 62 -14.72 -3.77 -1.83
N ARG A 63 -13.82 -3.50 -0.86
CA ARG A 63 -14.14 -2.94 0.47
C ARG A 63 -14.64 -1.50 0.42
N PHE A 64 -14.03 -0.65 -0.39
CA PHE A 64 -14.47 0.74 -0.56
C PHE A 64 -15.89 0.82 -1.14
N ASP A 65 -16.21 -0.06 -2.09
CA ASP A 65 -17.52 -0.10 -2.74
C ASP A 65 -18.60 -0.81 -1.89
N HIS A 66 -18.23 -1.65 -0.92
CA HIS A 66 -19.17 -2.43 -0.10
C HIS A 66 -18.97 -2.19 1.40
N SER A 67 -19.90 -1.46 2.01
CA SER A 67 -19.97 -1.17 3.46
C SER A 67 -20.21 -2.39 4.37
N SER A 68 -20.38 -3.60 3.82
CA SER A 68 -20.86 -4.79 4.55
C SER A 68 -19.89 -5.98 4.61
N LEU A 69 -18.62 -5.80 4.21
CA LEU A 69 -17.61 -6.86 4.37
C LEU A 69 -17.18 -7.00 5.84
N ASP A 70 -17.93 -7.85 6.54
CA ASP A 70 -17.79 -8.26 7.94
C ASP A 70 -16.31 -8.55 8.29
N LEU A 71 -15.75 -7.79 9.25
CA LEU A 71 -14.40 -7.97 9.81
C LEU A 71 -14.28 -9.20 10.74
N TYR A 72 -15.29 -10.08 10.71
CA TYR A 72 -15.49 -11.11 11.73
C TYR A 72 -14.36 -12.16 11.80
N ASP A 73 -13.47 -12.24 10.81
CA ASP A 73 -12.40 -13.25 10.76
C ASP A 73 -11.06 -12.81 11.38
N HIS A 74 -10.93 -11.57 11.87
CA HIS A 74 -9.72 -11.11 12.58
C HIS A 74 -9.87 -10.97 14.11
N TYR A 75 -11.09 -11.09 14.64
CA TYR A 75 -11.32 -11.12 16.09
C TYR A 75 -10.92 -12.45 16.76
N ARG A 76 -10.59 -13.49 15.99
CA ARG A 76 -10.35 -14.84 16.52
C ARG A 76 -8.95 -15.06 17.12
N THR A 77 -7.99 -14.15 16.94
CA THR A 77 -6.61 -14.30 17.46
C THR A 77 -6.28 -13.44 18.68
N GLY A 78 -7.26 -12.76 19.30
CA GLY A 78 -7.13 -12.26 20.68
C GLY A 78 -6.04 -11.21 20.94
N ARG A 79 -5.56 -10.49 19.92
CA ARG A 79 -4.65 -9.35 20.09
C ARG A 79 -5.37 -8.03 19.89
N THR A 80 -5.99 -7.53 20.95
CA THR A 80 -6.47 -6.15 21.04
C THR A 80 -5.26 -5.22 21.23
N SER A 81 -4.88 -4.57 20.15
CA SER A 81 -4.03 -3.39 20.16
C SER A 81 -4.96 -2.22 19.86
N ASN A 82 -4.86 -1.11 20.62
CA ASN A 82 -5.68 0.10 20.45
C ASN A 82 -5.45 0.85 19.11
N LEU A 83 -4.80 0.20 18.14
CA LEU A 83 -4.39 0.76 16.84
C LEU A 83 -5.42 0.43 15.75
N THR A 84 -6.72 0.64 16.02
CA THR A 84 -7.83 0.24 15.15
C THR A 84 -7.77 0.89 13.76
N GLU A 85 -7.26 2.13 13.66
CA GLU A 85 -7.04 2.84 12.37
C GLU A 85 -5.84 2.31 11.57
N ILE A 86 -4.87 1.72 12.26
CA ILE A 86 -3.63 1.23 11.68
C ILE A 86 -3.90 -0.14 11.07
N LYS A 87 -4.51 -1.10 11.80
CA LYS A 87 -4.70 -2.48 11.33
C LYS A 87 -5.46 -2.64 10.00
N THR A 88 -6.44 -1.79 9.71
CA THR A 88 -7.15 -1.84 8.42
C THR A 88 -6.24 -1.55 7.23
N ALA A 89 -5.08 -0.91 7.43
CA ALA A 89 -4.02 -0.77 6.43
C ALA A 89 -3.26 -2.09 6.20
N PHE A 90 -2.80 -2.76 7.26
CA PHE A 90 -1.76 -3.80 7.17
C PHE A 90 -2.29 -5.15 6.69
N ASP A 91 -3.55 -5.45 7.02
CA ASP A 91 -4.18 -6.77 6.81
C ASP A 91 -4.88 -6.90 5.43
N VAL A 92 -4.96 -5.84 4.63
CA VAL A 92 -5.56 -5.88 3.26
C VAL A 92 -4.68 -6.67 2.29
N PHE A 93 -3.37 -6.61 2.50
CA PHE A 93 -2.39 -7.39 1.74
C PHE A 93 -2.07 -8.68 2.50
N MET A 94 -3.09 -9.49 2.78
CA MET A 94 -2.93 -10.87 3.22
C MET A 94 -2.35 -11.67 2.06
N ASP A 95 -1.10 -12.07 2.23
CA ASP A 95 -0.36 -12.91 1.31
C ASP A 95 -1.08 -14.26 1.16
N GLN A 96 -1.59 -14.55 -0.03
CA GLN A 96 -2.16 -15.86 -0.38
C GLN A 96 -1.06 -16.90 -0.67
N GLY A 97 0.17 -16.69 -0.17
CA GLY A 97 1.34 -17.51 -0.48
C GLY A 97 1.88 -17.26 -1.89
N ILE A 98 1.72 -16.03 -2.40
CA ILE A 98 2.10 -15.67 -3.77
C ILE A 98 3.59 -15.26 -3.82
N ILE A 99 4.16 -14.75 -2.72
CA ILE A 99 5.54 -14.22 -2.67
C ILE A 99 6.15 -14.42 -1.28
N ASP A 100 7.45 -14.74 -1.21
CA ASP A 100 8.21 -14.70 0.04
C ASP A 100 8.26 -13.27 0.62
N LEU A 101 7.53 -13.06 1.72
CA LEU A 101 7.49 -11.78 2.44
C LEU A 101 8.89 -11.38 2.93
N GLY A 102 9.31 -10.17 2.58
CA GLY A 102 10.54 -9.57 3.07
C GLY A 102 10.32 -8.87 4.40
N VAL A 103 9.81 -7.64 4.34
CA VAL A 103 9.66 -6.73 5.51
C VAL A 103 8.45 -5.82 5.33
N ASP A 104 7.63 -5.69 6.38
CA ASP A 104 6.65 -4.60 6.52
C ASP A 104 7.31 -3.43 7.26
N SER A 105 7.66 -2.37 6.54
CA SER A 105 8.46 -1.26 7.09
C SER A 105 7.66 -0.41 8.05
N VAL A 106 6.37 -0.27 7.82
CA VAL A 106 5.52 0.50 8.72
C VAL A 106 5.36 -0.25 10.05
N GLU A 107 5.12 -1.56 10.02
CA GLU A 107 5.08 -2.39 11.25
C GLU A 107 6.43 -2.36 11.98
N HIS A 108 7.54 -2.43 11.24
CA HIS A 108 8.89 -2.33 11.80
C HIS A 108 9.11 -1.00 12.54
N VAL A 109 8.72 0.12 11.93
CA VAL A 109 8.82 1.46 12.53
C VAL A 109 7.98 1.55 13.80
N ILE A 110 6.72 1.09 13.77
CA ILE A 110 5.81 1.14 14.92
C ILE A 110 6.40 0.37 16.10
N LYS A 111 6.87 -0.86 15.88
CA LYS A 111 7.46 -1.72 16.94
C LYS A 111 8.71 -1.10 17.58
N ASN A 112 9.46 -0.29 16.84
CA ASN A 112 10.70 0.32 17.30
C ASN A 112 10.59 1.82 17.65
N TRP A 113 9.38 2.39 17.57
CA TRP A 113 9.17 3.82 17.73
C TRP A 113 9.75 4.37 19.03
N GLY A 114 9.45 3.78 20.18
CA GLY A 114 9.95 4.25 21.47
C GLY A 114 11.49 4.29 21.57
N ARG A 115 12.19 3.37 20.89
CA ARG A 115 13.66 3.32 20.86
C ARG A 115 14.24 4.37 19.90
N ASN A 116 13.54 4.63 18.80
CA ASN A 116 14.03 5.47 17.70
C ASN A 116 13.43 6.89 17.70
N LYS A 117 12.48 7.20 18.59
CA LYS A 117 11.74 8.47 18.63
C LYS A 117 12.66 9.68 18.57
N LYS A 118 13.67 9.73 19.45
CA LYS A 118 14.65 10.83 19.48
C LYS A 118 15.40 10.97 18.14
N ARG A 119 15.76 9.86 17.49
CA ARG A 119 16.41 9.87 16.17
C ARG A 119 15.48 10.48 15.12
N TYR A 120 14.20 10.14 15.13
CA TYR A 120 13.22 10.68 14.18
C TYR A 120 12.90 12.15 14.44
N GLU A 121 12.84 12.58 15.69
CA GLU A 121 12.63 13.99 16.06
C GLU A 121 13.82 14.87 15.64
N GLU A 122 15.05 14.39 15.87
CA GLU A 122 16.28 15.11 15.49
C GLU A 122 16.51 15.08 13.97
N LYS A 123 16.11 13.99 13.30
CA LYS A 123 16.28 13.78 11.86
C LYS A 123 15.04 13.11 11.25
N PRO A 124 14.00 13.88 10.86
CA PRO A 124 12.79 13.32 10.25
C PRO A 124 13.04 12.52 8.97
N SER A 125 14.15 12.80 8.27
CA SER A 125 14.59 12.02 7.10
C SER A 125 14.91 10.55 7.42
N GLU A 126 15.27 10.23 8.66
CA GLU A 126 15.52 8.85 9.10
C GLU A 126 14.24 8.02 9.15
N LEU A 127 13.11 8.64 9.53
CA LEU A 127 11.82 7.96 9.48
C LEU A 127 11.43 7.66 8.03
N LYS A 128 11.65 8.62 7.12
CA LYS A 128 11.44 8.41 5.70
C LYS A 128 12.34 7.29 5.16
N TYR A 129 13.61 7.27 5.55
CA TYR A 129 14.54 6.20 5.19
C TYR A 129 14.03 4.84 5.68
N ASP A 130 13.73 4.69 6.97
CA ASP A 130 13.27 3.42 7.53
C ASP A 130 11.93 2.94 6.95
N LEU A 131 11.10 3.86 6.42
CA LEU A 131 9.85 3.50 5.76
C LEU A 131 10.05 3.03 4.33
N PHE A 132 10.93 3.67 3.54
CA PHE A 132 10.99 3.47 2.08
C PHE A 132 12.31 2.87 1.58
N ALA A 133 13.38 2.87 2.37
CA ALA A 133 14.65 2.28 1.98
C ALA A 133 14.60 0.77 2.22
N GLY A 134 14.42 0.00 1.15
CA GLY A 134 14.63 -1.44 1.16
C GLY A 134 16.04 -1.73 0.66
N ASP A 135 16.94 -2.18 1.53
CA ASP A 135 18.31 -2.54 1.15
C ASP A 135 18.31 -3.52 -0.04
N GLY A 136 18.96 -3.13 -1.14
CA GLY A 136 19.04 -3.95 -2.35
C GLY A 136 17.71 -4.09 -3.12
N THR A 137 16.76 -3.16 -2.94
CA THR A 137 15.55 -3.06 -3.77
C THR A 137 15.89 -2.40 -5.10
N ASP A 138 15.64 -3.11 -6.19
CA ASP A 138 15.88 -2.58 -7.54
C ASP A 138 14.62 -1.93 -8.15
N GLY A 139 13.42 -2.21 -7.63
CA GLY A 139 12.16 -1.66 -8.15
C GLY A 139 11.08 -1.36 -7.11
N TYR A 140 10.39 -0.24 -7.28
CA TYR A 140 9.33 0.25 -6.40
C TYR A 140 8.03 0.48 -7.17
N PHE A 141 6.95 -0.16 -6.74
CA PHE A 141 5.62 0.11 -7.26
C PHE A 141 4.87 1.06 -6.32
N TYR A 142 4.77 2.32 -6.73
CA TYR A 142 4.02 3.35 -6.01
C TYR A 142 2.58 3.39 -6.48
N ILE A 143 1.66 3.42 -5.52
CA ILE A 143 0.21 3.47 -5.74
C ILE A 143 -0.36 4.51 -4.79
N TYR A 144 -1.20 5.40 -5.33
CA TYR A 144 -1.97 6.35 -4.55
C TYR A 144 -3.45 6.24 -4.88
N PHE A 145 -4.24 5.84 -3.89
CA PHE A 145 -5.70 5.82 -3.98
C PHE A 145 -6.28 7.00 -3.20
N SER A 146 -7.22 7.70 -3.80
CA SER A 146 -8.01 8.70 -3.11
C SER A 146 -9.46 8.62 -3.54
N GLY A 147 -10.41 8.98 -2.68
CA GLY A 147 -11.81 8.91 -3.08
C GLY A 147 -12.75 9.64 -2.15
N LYS A 148 -13.92 9.98 -2.68
CA LYS A 148 -15.05 10.50 -1.91
C LYS A 148 -16.33 9.88 -2.43
N PRO A 149 -17.36 9.70 -1.59
CA PRO A 149 -18.63 9.11 -2.03
C PRO A 149 -19.26 9.86 -3.21
N GLU A 150 -19.15 11.20 -3.27
CA GLU A 150 -19.80 12.00 -4.33
C GLU A 150 -19.06 12.00 -5.65
N THR A 151 -17.72 11.91 -5.60
CA THR A 151 -16.87 12.11 -6.78
C THR A 151 -16.23 10.81 -7.26
N GLY A 152 -16.51 9.70 -6.59
CA GLY A 152 -15.84 8.42 -6.81
C GLY A 152 -14.39 8.43 -6.33
N TYR A 153 -13.58 7.54 -6.90
CA TYR A 153 -12.18 7.38 -6.56
C TYR A 153 -11.24 7.79 -7.71
N SER A 154 -9.98 8.05 -7.36
CA SER A 154 -8.86 8.25 -8.25
C SER A 154 -7.73 7.32 -7.81
N LEU A 155 -7.31 6.47 -8.73
CA LEU A 155 -6.13 5.63 -8.59
C LEU A 155 -4.99 6.24 -9.42
N LYS A 156 -3.82 6.41 -8.81
CA LYS A 156 -2.59 6.81 -9.49
C LYS A 156 -1.50 5.79 -9.21
N TYR A 157 -0.60 5.59 -10.15
CA TYR A 157 0.47 4.62 -9.98
C TYR A 157 1.73 4.97 -10.78
N THR A 158 2.87 4.43 -10.39
CA THR A 158 4.09 4.36 -11.23
C THR A 158 4.98 3.25 -10.72
N TYR A 159 5.75 2.66 -11.63
CA TYR A 159 6.88 1.83 -11.26
C TYR A 159 8.16 2.67 -11.32
N VAL A 160 9.00 2.60 -10.30
CA VAL A 160 10.29 3.29 -10.22
C VAL A 160 11.39 2.26 -10.32
N LEU A 161 12.26 2.40 -11.32
CA LEU A 161 13.44 1.56 -11.52
C LEU A 161 14.66 2.50 -11.57
N GLY A 162 15.55 2.40 -10.58
CA GLY A 162 16.63 3.38 -10.41
C GLY A 162 16.09 4.79 -10.17
N HIS A 163 16.26 5.69 -11.15
CA HIS A 163 15.77 7.09 -11.09
C HIS A 163 14.62 7.36 -12.07
N ASP A 164 14.20 6.36 -12.83
CA ASP A 164 13.23 6.53 -13.90
C ASP A 164 11.84 6.08 -13.48
N LEU A 165 10.83 6.83 -13.94
CA LEU A 165 9.42 6.52 -13.78
C LEU A 165 8.91 5.77 -15.02
N HIS A 166 8.26 4.65 -14.80
CA HIS A 166 7.77 3.76 -15.84
C HIS A 166 6.31 3.39 -15.59
N ASP A 167 5.55 3.21 -16.67
CA ASP A 167 4.39 2.33 -16.59
C ASP A 167 4.84 0.88 -16.38
N ILE A 168 3.88 0.02 -16.04
CA ILE A 168 4.16 -1.37 -15.70
C ILE A 168 4.74 -2.11 -16.92
N GLN A 169 4.22 -1.88 -18.13
CA GLN A 169 4.69 -2.54 -19.35
C GLN A 169 6.15 -2.21 -19.68
N HIS A 170 6.56 -0.94 -19.56
CA HIS A 170 7.93 -0.50 -19.76
C HIS A 170 8.85 -1.06 -18.69
N ALA A 171 8.40 -1.09 -17.43
CA ALA A 171 9.15 -1.72 -16.35
C ALA A 171 9.38 -3.22 -16.61
N PHE A 172 8.36 -3.95 -17.13
CA PHE A 172 8.53 -5.35 -17.56
C PHE A 172 9.56 -5.48 -18.70
N LYS A 173 9.47 -4.64 -19.74
CA LYS A 173 10.42 -4.67 -20.87
C LYS A 173 11.87 -4.45 -20.41
N ASN A 174 12.07 -3.54 -19.46
CA ASN A 174 13.40 -3.25 -18.90
C ASN A 174 13.87 -4.33 -17.92
N ALA A 175 12.95 -5.03 -17.24
CA ALA A 175 13.26 -6.16 -16.35
C ALA A 175 13.42 -7.51 -17.09
N CYS A 176 12.95 -7.62 -18.34
CA CYS A 176 12.78 -8.85 -19.12
C CYS A 176 14.06 -9.56 -19.61
N GLY A 177 15.18 -9.40 -18.91
CA GLY A 177 16.36 -10.23 -19.12
C GLY A 177 16.28 -11.61 -18.46
N ARG A 178 15.51 -11.79 -17.37
CA ARG A 178 15.61 -12.99 -16.49
C ARG A 178 14.35 -13.43 -15.73
N GLU A 179 13.17 -12.87 -16.00
CA GLU A 179 12.00 -13.16 -15.16
C GLU A 179 11.28 -14.46 -15.56
N SER A 180 11.48 -15.53 -14.78
CA SER A 180 10.86 -16.84 -15.00
C SER A 180 9.34 -16.83 -14.72
N ASP A 181 8.89 -16.02 -13.78
CA ASP A 181 7.49 -16.02 -13.33
C ASP A 181 6.53 -15.36 -14.32
N TYR A 182 6.99 -14.38 -15.11
CA TYR A 182 6.18 -13.79 -16.18
C TYR A 182 5.78 -14.82 -17.23
N LYS A 183 6.74 -15.66 -17.65
CA LYS A 183 6.50 -16.68 -18.69
C LYS A 183 5.50 -17.76 -18.25
N ASN A 184 5.44 -18.04 -16.95
CA ASN A 184 4.56 -19.09 -16.41
C ASN A 184 3.17 -18.56 -16.03
N ASN A 185 2.97 -17.24 -15.93
CA ASN A 185 1.72 -16.64 -15.42
C ASN A 185 1.24 -15.43 -16.24
N ILE A 186 1.52 -15.43 -17.54
CA ILE A 186 1.30 -14.27 -18.42
C ILE A 186 -0.13 -13.72 -18.36
N GLU A 187 -1.16 -14.59 -18.36
CA GLU A 187 -2.56 -14.17 -18.37
C GLU A 187 -2.95 -13.37 -17.12
N GLU A 188 -2.47 -13.81 -15.95
CA GLU A 188 -2.76 -13.18 -14.67
C GLU A 188 -2.03 -11.83 -14.55
N ILE A 189 -0.81 -11.76 -15.06
CA ILE A 189 -0.01 -10.53 -15.05
C ILE A 189 -0.59 -9.52 -16.04
N ASP A 190 -0.98 -9.94 -17.24
CA ASP A 190 -1.64 -9.08 -18.22
C ASP A 190 -2.98 -8.55 -17.67
N LYS A 191 -3.71 -9.36 -16.91
CA LYS A 191 -4.91 -8.92 -16.19
C LYS A 191 -4.59 -7.84 -15.15
N ALA A 192 -3.51 -8.02 -14.39
CA ALA A 192 -3.06 -7.03 -13.41
C ALA A 192 -2.62 -5.72 -14.08
N ILE A 193 -1.85 -5.79 -15.17
CA ILE A 193 -1.43 -4.63 -15.96
C ILE A 193 -2.65 -3.86 -16.47
N LYS A 194 -3.58 -4.55 -17.14
CA LYS A 194 -4.81 -3.94 -17.66
C LYS A 194 -5.63 -3.26 -16.57
N PHE A 195 -5.73 -3.87 -15.39
CA PHE A 195 -6.42 -3.26 -14.26
C PHE A 195 -5.85 -1.87 -13.91
N PHE A 196 -4.52 -1.75 -13.79
CA PHE A 196 -3.91 -0.44 -13.49
C PHE A 196 -4.00 0.53 -14.67
N GLU A 197 -3.89 0.07 -15.91
CA GLU A 197 -4.03 0.92 -17.11
C GLU A 197 -5.45 1.45 -17.32
N GLU A 198 -6.47 0.64 -17.02
CA GLU A 198 -7.88 1.01 -17.20
C GLU A 198 -8.42 1.84 -16.03
N ASN A 199 -7.97 1.58 -14.80
CA ASN A 199 -8.51 2.21 -13.59
C ASN A 199 -7.60 3.32 -13.02
N GLY A 200 -6.33 3.37 -13.44
CA GLY A 200 -5.31 4.23 -12.85
C GLY A 200 -4.76 5.27 -13.82
N THR A 201 -4.27 6.38 -13.26
CA THR A 201 -3.49 7.39 -13.99
C THR A 201 -2.00 7.22 -13.69
N LEU A 202 -1.18 7.12 -14.74
CA LEU A 202 0.27 7.03 -14.59
C LEU A 202 0.84 8.32 -13.96
N ILE A 203 1.66 8.17 -12.93
CA ILE A 203 2.48 9.23 -12.35
C ILE A 203 3.72 9.39 -13.21
N THR A 204 3.89 10.56 -13.82
CA THR A 204 5.02 10.86 -14.71
C THR A 204 5.99 11.89 -14.14
N ALA A 205 5.77 12.35 -12.91
CA ALA A 205 6.58 13.39 -12.28
C ALA A 205 7.07 12.96 -10.88
N GLU A 206 8.37 13.12 -10.64
CA GLU A 206 9.03 12.75 -9.38
C GLU A 206 8.42 13.45 -8.16
N LYS A 207 7.90 14.68 -8.33
CA LYS A 207 7.23 15.43 -7.26
C LYS A 207 6.05 14.69 -6.65
N ASP A 208 5.33 13.88 -7.44
CA ASP A 208 4.15 13.15 -6.98
C ASP A 208 4.56 11.89 -6.21
N VAL A 209 5.69 11.25 -6.57
CA VAL A 209 6.31 10.19 -5.76
C VAL A 209 6.76 10.75 -4.41
N LYS A 210 7.46 11.90 -4.42
CA LYS A 210 7.88 12.59 -3.19
C LYS A 210 6.68 12.99 -2.33
N TYR A 211 5.56 13.38 -2.94
CA TYR A 211 4.31 13.64 -2.22
C TYR A 211 3.83 12.39 -1.48
N ILE A 212 3.81 11.22 -2.14
CA ILE A 212 3.41 9.96 -1.51
C ILE A 212 4.28 9.65 -0.31
N GLU A 213 5.60 9.69 -0.47
CA GLU A 213 6.54 9.39 0.62
C GLU A 213 6.36 10.34 1.80
N ASN A 214 6.32 11.65 1.54
CA ASN A 214 6.22 12.67 2.58
C ASN A 214 4.87 12.57 3.32
N ARG A 215 3.78 12.31 2.58
CA ARG A 215 2.45 12.12 3.19
C ARG A 215 2.41 10.86 4.03
N GLY A 216 2.98 9.77 3.54
CA GLY A 216 3.14 8.51 4.27
C GLY A 216 3.87 8.68 5.59
N THR A 217 5.05 9.31 5.56
CA THR A 217 5.84 9.63 6.75
C THR A 217 5.02 10.45 7.76
N THR A 218 4.28 11.46 7.28
CA THR A 218 3.44 12.30 8.14
C THR A 218 2.33 11.49 8.82
N ILE A 219 1.66 10.60 8.10
CA ILE A 219 0.58 9.76 8.65
C ILE A 219 1.12 8.85 9.76
N VAL A 220 2.25 8.16 9.50
CA VAL A 220 2.88 7.28 10.49
C VAL A 220 3.29 8.07 11.73
N GLN A 221 3.92 9.24 11.56
CA GLN A 221 4.29 10.09 12.69
C GLN A 221 3.08 10.52 13.51
N GLN A 222 2.01 11.01 12.88
CA GLN A 222 0.78 11.43 13.57
C GLN A 222 0.13 10.27 14.33
N ALA A 223 0.10 9.08 13.74
CA ALA A 223 -0.44 7.89 14.38
C ALA A 223 0.35 7.50 15.63
N MET A 224 1.68 7.67 15.61
CA MET A 224 2.54 7.36 16.76
C MET A 224 2.57 8.44 17.84
N GLU A 225 2.23 9.69 17.52
CA GLU A 225 2.14 10.78 18.50
C GLU A 225 0.79 10.84 19.23
N ARG A 226 -0.27 10.26 18.63
CA ARG A 226 -1.60 10.16 19.23
C ARG A 226 -1.74 8.99 20.21
N ASN A 227 -0.80 8.04 20.21
CA ASN A 227 -0.74 6.86 21.09
C ASN A 227 0.31 7.04 22.19
#